data_AF-A0A843H6P8-F1
#
_entry.id   AF-A0A843H6P8-F1
#
_cell.length_a   1.000
_cell.length_b   1.000
_cell.length_c   1.000
_cell.angle_alpha   90.00
_cell.angle_beta   90.00
_cell.angle_gamma   90.00
#
_symmetry.space_group_name_H-M   'P 1'
#
loop_
_entity.id
_entity.type
_entity.pdbx_description
1 polymer ?
#
loop_
_entity_poly.entity_id
_entity_poly.type
_entity_poly.pdbx_seq_one_letter_code
_entity_poly.pdbx_strand_id
1 'polypeptide(L)'
;MFADERIDAVVEWAVGIANSGKYGYSQDSYLRWGHGYYDCSSFVITALEKGNFPMIMNGATFTGNMAHALIECGFVMCTDNNLKRGDILLTHREKGVQHTAIYIGKNTIVHARNSKYGICCSPYYKFDSRYRYYELFEKDDFKMKQLSKGMKCYEVKILQILLNFYCYTDLSIDGIFGDLTHGAVCNFQKSHNQDAQNPLVVDGIVGIATWTKLLKGI
;
A
#
# COMPACT_ATOMS: atom_id res chain seq x y z
N MET A 1 -2.16 12.76 15.71
CA MET A 1 -1.98 11.98 14.47
C MET A 1 -1.65 10.59 14.95
N PHE A 2 -2.66 9.73 15.04
CA PHE A 2 -2.48 8.36 15.53
C PHE A 2 -1.60 7.62 14.51
N ALA A 3 -0.56 6.97 15.00
CA ALA A 3 0.29 6.12 14.20
C ALA A 3 -0.46 4.79 14.00
N ASP A 4 -0.46 4.31 12.76
CA ASP A 4 -1.16 3.09 12.38
C ASP A 4 -0.47 1.89 13.00
N GLU A 5 -1.15 1.18 13.91
CA GLU A 5 -0.57 0.09 14.72
C GLU A 5 0.00 -1.03 13.85
N ARG A 6 -0.59 -1.29 12.67
CA ARG A 6 -0.09 -2.31 11.75
C ARG A 6 1.20 -1.85 11.11
N ILE A 7 1.25 -0.61 10.61
CA ILE A 7 2.47 -0.04 10.04
C ILE A 7 3.57 0.12 11.10
N ASP A 8 3.20 0.44 12.34
CA ASP A 8 4.13 0.44 13.46
C ASP A 8 4.71 -0.95 13.68
N ALA A 9 3.88 -2.01 13.71
CA ALA A 9 4.35 -3.38 13.81
C ALA A 9 5.29 -3.78 12.65
N VAL A 10 4.99 -3.38 11.41
CA VAL A 10 5.86 -3.59 10.24
C VAL A 10 7.23 -2.96 10.47
N VAL A 11 7.26 -1.69 10.83
CA VAL A 11 8.51 -0.93 10.97
C VAL A 11 9.31 -1.38 12.19
N GLU A 12 8.66 -1.61 13.32
CA GLU A 12 9.31 -2.08 14.55
C GLU A 12 9.93 -3.45 14.37
N TRP A 13 9.21 -4.38 13.72
CA TRP A 13 9.77 -5.68 13.38
C TRP A 13 10.98 -5.54 12.45
N ALA A 14 10.86 -4.75 11.39
CA ALA A 14 11.93 -4.58 10.41
C ALA A 14 13.20 -3.98 11.03
N VAL A 15 13.04 -2.93 11.84
CA VAL A 15 14.15 -2.29 12.57
C VAL A 15 14.74 -3.25 13.62
N GLY A 16 13.90 -4.02 14.31
CA GLY A 16 14.34 -5.04 15.26
C GLY A 16 15.22 -6.11 14.60
N ILE A 17 14.82 -6.60 13.42
CA ILE A 17 15.63 -7.55 12.63
C ILE A 17 16.97 -6.92 12.22
N ALA A 18 16.96 -5.69 11.69
CA ALA A 18 18.17 -4.98 11.28
C ALA A 18 19.15 -4.78 12.45
N ASN A 19 18.65 -4.42 13.63
CA ASN A 19 19.47 -4.16 14.82
C ASN A 19 19.95 -5.44 15.50
N SER A 20 19.35 -6.60 15.20
CA SER A 20 19.70 -7.86 15.87
C SER A 20 21.09 -8.37 15.51
N GLY A 21 21.61 -8.04 14.32
CA GLY A 21 22.84 -8.61 13.76
C GLY A 21 22.79 -10.12 13.50
N LYS A 22 21.62 -10.77 13.68
CA LYS A 22 21.47 -12.23 13.58
C LYS A 22 21.19 -12.73 12.16
N TYR A 23 20.73 -11.85 11.28
CA TYR A 23 20.25 -12.23 9.96
C TYR A 23 21.17 -11.71 8.86
N GLY A 24 21.48 -12.58 7.90
CA GLY A 24 22.26 -12.27 6.71
C GLY A 24 21.40 -12.01 5.47
N TYR A 25 22.06 -11.71 4.36
CA TYR A 25 21.40 -11.61 3.05
C TYR A 25 21.63 -12.87 2.23
N SER A 26 20.58 -13.44 1.64
CA SER A 26 20.69 -14.55 0.69
C SER A 26 19.54 -14.52 -0.31
N GLN A 27 19.83 -14.80 -1.59
CA GLN A 27 18.83 -15.01 -2.64
C GLN A 27 18.47 -16.50 -2.83
N ASP A 28 19.07 -17.38 -2.04
CA ASP A 28 18.71 -18.80 -2.05
C ASP A 28 17.22 -18.97 -1.68
N SER A 29 16.48 -19.71 -2.50
CA SER A 29 15.03 -19.82 -2.41
C SER A 29 14.54 -20.45 -1.11
N TYR A 30 15.37 -21.29 -0.48
CA TYR A 30 15.08 -21.90 0.81
C TYR A 30 15.47 -20.97 1.96
N LEU A 31 16.67 -20.39 1.91
CA LEU A 31 17.19 -19.61 3.04
C LEU A 31 16.49 -18.26 3.25
N ARG A 32 16.04 -17.63 2.16
CA ARG A 32 15.59 -16.23 2.16
C ARG A 32 14.30 -15.95 2.94
N TRP A 33 13.63 -16.96 3.49
CA TRP A 33 12.37 -16.78 4.23
C TRP A 33 12.54 -16.88 5.76
N GLY A 34 13.60 -16.26 6.29
CA GLY A 34 13.82 -16.17 7.72
C GLY A 34 14.61 -17.33 8.33
N HIS A 35 15.21 -18.21 7.52
CA HIS A 35 16.13 -19.27 7.96
C HIS A 35 17.53 -18.71 8.26
N GLY A 36 17.59 -17.64 9.05
CA GLY A 36 18.81 -16.85 9.27
C GLY A 36 19.14 -15.87 8.13
N TYR A 37 18.38 -15.88 7.04
CA TYR A 37 18.61 -15.00 5.89
C TYR A 37 17.32 -14.39 5.34
N TYR A 38 17.49 -13.26 4.66
CA TYR A 38 16.47 -12.67 3.79
C TYR A 38 17.08 -12.15 2.49
N ASP A 39 16.29 -12.04 1.43
CA ASP A 39 16.58 -11.10 0.33
C ASP A 39 15.77 -9.81 0.53
N CYS A 40 15.93 -8.84 -0.37
CA CYS A 40 15.21 -7.57 -0.25
C CYS A 40 13.69 -7.77 -0.18
N SER A 41 13.13 -8.60 -1.04
CA SER A 41 11.69 -8.85 -1.15
C SER A 41 11.14 -9.68 -0.01
N SER A 42 11.77 -10.81 0.32
CA SER A 42 11.30 -11.68 1.39
C SER A 42 11.39 -10.98 2.73
N PHE A 43 12.38 -10.10 2.95
CA PHE A 43 12.45 -9.27 4.14
C PHE A 43 11.23 -8.34 4.26
N VAL A 44 10.94 -7.55 3.22
CA VAL A 44 9.82 -6.59 3.25
C VAL A 44 8.47 -7.30 3.27
N ILE A 45 8.30 -8.39 2.52
CA ILE A 45 7.10 -9.25 2.55
C ILE A 45 6.91 -9.78 3.97
N THR A 46 7.95 -10.33 4.61
CA THR A 46 7.86 -10.83 5.98
C THR A 46 7.50 -9.71 6.97
N ALA A 47 8.09 -8.52 6.82
CA ALA A 47 7.74 -7.38 7.66
C ALA A 47 6.26 -7.01 7.56
N LEU A 48 5.73 -6.99 6.33
CA LEU A 48 4.33 -6.73 6.05
C LEU A 48 3.42 -7.83 6.64
N GLU A 49 3.78 -9.11 6.52
CA GLU A 49 3.06 -10.22 7.17
C GLU A 49 3.03 -10.06 8.70
N LYS A 50 4.11 -9.53 9.32
CA LYS A 50 4.13 -9.21 10.76
C LYS A 50 3.23 -8.05 11.15
N GLY A 51 2.93 -7.14 10.22
CA GLY A 51 1.87 -6.15 10.33
C GLY A 51 0.48 -6.67 9.93
N ASN A 52 0.30 -7.98 9.82
CA ASN A 52 -0.93 -8.65 9.38
C ASN A 52 -1.38 -8.25 7.97
N PHE A 53 -0.47 -7.85 7.07
CA PHE A 53 -0.77 -7.69 5.64
C PHE A 53 -0.52 -9.03 4.93
N PRO A 54 -1.56 -9.70 4.39
CA PRO A 54 -1.45 -11.06 3.84
C PRO A 54 -0.81 -11.07 2.45
N MET A 55 0.42 -10.57 2.36
CA MET A 55 1.19 -10.39 1.13
C MET A 55 1.41 -11.70 0.37
N ILE A 56 1.73 -12.80 1.07
CA ILE A 56 1.97 -14.12 0.46
C ILE A 56 0.68 -14.68 -0.10
N MET A 57 -0.43 -14.54 0.64
CA MET A 57 -1.76 -14.95 0.17
C MET A 57 -2.17 -14.19 -1.10
N ASN A 58 -1.79 -12.91 -1.19
CA ASN A 58 -1.97 -12.06 -2.36
C ASN A 58 -0.86 -12.21 -3.42
N GLY A 59 -0.08 -13.29 -3.35
CA GLY A 59 0.85 -13.70 -4.41
C GLY A 59 2.23 -13.05 -4.40
N ALA A 60 2.58 -12.25 -3.38
CA ALA A 60 3.92 -11.64 -3.29
C ALA A 60 5.01 -12.70 -3.03
N THR A 61 5.98 -12.78 -3.92
CA THR A 61 7.11 -13.73 -3.79
C THR A 61 8.46 -13.14 -4.17
N PHE A 62 8.49 -12.04 -4.92
CA PHE A 62 9.69 -11.28 -5.28
C PHE A 62 9.32 -9.82 -5.59
N THR A 63 10.31 -8.91 -5.66
CA THR A 63 10.04 -7.46 -5.82
C THR A 63 9.10 -7.12 -6.99
N GLY A 64 9.18 -7.83 -8.11
CA GLY A 64 8.40 -7.54 -9.32
C GLY A 64 6.89 -7.79 -9.20
N ASN A 65 6.42 -8.59 -8.25
CA ASN A 65 4.98 -8.81 -8.02
C ASN A 65 4.45 -8.19 -6.71
N MET A 66 5.31 -7.51 -5.95
CA MET A 66 4.90 -6.83 -4.71
C MET A 66 3.90 -5.70 -4.95
N ALA A 67 4.01 -4.96 -6.06
CA ALA A 67 3.10 -3.85 -6.36
C ALA A 67 1.63 -4.29 -6.37
N HIS A 68 1.33 -5.42 -7.03
CA HIS A 68 -0.01 -5.98 -7.06
C HIS A 68 -0.49 -6.38 -5.66
N ALA A 69 0.30 -7.18 -4.94
CA ALA A 69 -0.06 -7.61 -3.59
C ALA A 69 -0.21 -6.47 -2.58
N LEU A 70 0.57 -5.39 -2.71
CA LEU A 70 0.44 -4.18 -1.91
C LEU A 70 -0.92 -3.53 -2.15
N ILE A 71 -1.35 -3.42 -3.41
CA ILE A 71 -2.66 -2.86 -3.79
C ILE A 71 -3.79 -3.72 -3.22
N GLU A 72 -3.70 -5.05 -3.35
CA GLU A 72 -4.67 -5.98 -2.74
C GLU A 72 -4.70 -5.89 -1.19
N CYS A 73 -3.59 -5.45 -0.58
CA CYS A 73 -3.51 -5.18 0.86
C CYS A 73 -3.94 -3.76 1.25
N GLY A 74 -4.47 -2.96 0.33
CA GLY A 74 -4.96 -1.60 0.58
C GLY A 74 -3.89 -0.51 0.56
N PHE A 75 -2.68 -0.80 0.06
CA PHE A 75 -1.69 0.25 -0.18
C PHE A 75 -1.98 0.98 -1.47
N VAL A 76 -1.71 2.28 -1.48
CA VAL A 76 -1.89 3.14 -2.64
C VAL A 76 -0.55 3.63 -3.16
N MET A 77 -0.36 3.54 -4.48
CA MET A 77 0.79 4.13 -5.15
C MET A 77 0.74 5.65 -5.02
N CYS A 78 1.79 6.24 -4.46
CA CYS A 78 1.86 7.67 -4.23
C CYS A 78 2.65 8.38 -5.34
N THR A 79 2.13 9.51 -5.80
CA THR A 79 2.74 10.33 -6.86
C THR A 79 3.40 11.62 -6.35
N ASP A 80 3.18 11.97 -5.07
CA ASP A 80 3.83 13.11 -4.43
C ASP A 80 5.24 12.79 -3.90
N ASN A 81 5.99 13.81 -3.48
CA ASN A 81 7.35 13.67 -2.95
C ASN A 81 7.43 13.55 -1.41
N ASN A 82 6.30 13.50 -0.70
CA ASN A 82 6.24 13.54 0.76
C ASN A 82 6.38 12.14 1.36
N LEU A 83 7.60 11.71 1.70
CA LEU A 83 7.86 10.40 2.33
C LEU A 83 7.30 10.35 3.75
N LYS A 84 6.66 9.23 4.10
CA LYS A 84 6.16 8.94 5.44
C LYS A 84 6.68 7.59 5.92
N ARG A 85 6.96 7.50 7.21
CA ARG A 85 7.34 6.25 7.87
C ARG A 85 6.29 5.18 7.55
N GLY A 86 6.73 4.01 7.12
CA GLY A 86 5.89 2.91 6.65
C GLY A 86 5.73 2.82 5.13
N ASP A 87 6.18 3.83 4.37
CA ASP A 87 6.14 3.75 2.91
C ASP A 87 6.99 2.58 2.40
N ILE A 88 6.40 1.77 1.53
CA ILE A 88 7.08 0.67 0.84
C ILE A 88 7.61 1.19 -0.49
N LEU A 89 8.92 0.98 -0.72
CA LEU A 89 9.65 1.54 -1.85
C LEU A 89 10.06 0.41 -2.78
N LEU A 90 9.76 0.52 -4.08
CA LEU A 90 10.09 -0.50 -5.09
C LEU A 90 10.91 0.11 -6.23
N THR A 91 11.88 -0.65 -6.75
CA THR A 91 12.51 -0.38 -8.04
C THR A 91 11.94 -1.27 -9.14
N HIS A 92 11.89 -0.76 -10.36
CA HIS A 92 11.40 -1.47 -11.55
C HIS A 92 12.55 -1.97 -12.42
N ARG A 93 12.28 -3.06 -13.16
CA ARG A 93 13.30 -3.78 -13.95
C ARG A 93 13.89 -2.96 -15.10
N GLU A 94 13.18 -1.95 -15.59
CA GLU A 94 13.56 -1.20 -16.79
C GLU A 94 14.91 -0.47 -16.65
N LYS A 95 15.45 -0.31 -15.43
CA LYS A 95 16.73 0.39 -15.18
C LYS A 95 17.73 -0.37 -14.30
N GLY A 96 17.52 -1.66 -14.02
CA GLY A 96 18.53 -2.48 -13.31
C GLY A 96 17.97 -3.50 -12.32
N VAL A 97 18.71 -3.70 -11.21
CA VAL A 97 18.41 -4.68 -10.16
C VAL A 97 17.15 -4.27 -9.40
N GLN A 98 16.20 -5.21 -9.28
CA GLN A 98 15.01 -5.01 -8.46
C GLN A 98 15.38 -5.02 -6.97
N HIS A 99 14.95 -3.98 -6.27
CA HIS A 99 15.21 -3.77 -4.86
C HIS A 99 13.97 -3.19 -4.19
N THR A 100 13.76 -3.55 -2.92
CA THR A 100 12.67 -3.02 -2.11
C THR A 100 13.16 -2.64 -0.72
N ALA A 101 12.51 -1.66 -0.12
CA ALA A 101 12.84 -1.15 1.21
C ALA A 101 11.60 -0.55 1.90
N ILE A 102 11.69 -0.37 3.21
CA ILE A 102 10.69 0.34 4.00
C ILE A 102 11.31 1.67 4.42
N TYR A 103 10.62 2.78 4.15
CA TYR A 103 11.02 4.09 4.68
C TYR A 103 10.64 4.19 6.16
N ILE A 104 11.60 4.50 7.02
CA ILE A 104 11.39 4.51 8.49
C ILE A 104 11.39 5.92 9.10
N GLY A 105 11.41 6.96 8.25
CA GLY A 105 11.47 8.36 8.68
C GLY A 105 12.88 8.92 8.66
N LYS A 106 13.00 10.26 8.87
CA LYS A 106 14.28 10.98 9.00
C LYS A 106 15.30 10.63 7.91
N ASN A 107 14.85 10.58 6.65
CA ASN A 107 15.68 10.24 5.49
C ASN A 107 16.38 8.87 5.60
N THR A 108 15.75 7.90 6.26
CA THR A 108 16.32 6.56 6.50
C THR A 108 15.38 5.47 6.00
N ILE A 109 15.97 4.40 5.46
CA ILE A 109 15.27 3.18 5.06
C ILE A 109 15.82 1.98 5.83
N VAL A 110 15.01 0.93 5.96
CA VAL A 110 15.44 -0.41 6.38
C VAL A 110 15.23 -1.40 5.25
N HIS A 111 16.24 -2.24 4.97
CA HIS A 111 16.23 -3.17 3.85
C HIS A 111 17.26 -4.29 4.04
N ALA A 112 17.03 -5.42 3.36
CA ALA A 112 18.07 -6.43 3.14
C ALA A 112 18.90 -6.00 1.92
N ARG A 113 20.12 -5.50 2.15
CA ARG A 113 20.89 -4.75 1.15
C ARG A 113 21.69 -5.62 0.20
N ASN A 114 22.52 -6.51 0.74
CA ASN A 114 23.34 -7.51 0.03
C ASN A 114 24.15 -8.33 1.05
N SER A 115 24.91 -9.32 0.59
CA SER A 115 25.72 -10.21 1.44
C SER A 115 26.76 -9.51 2.31
N LYS A 116 27.25 -8.32 1.92
CA LYS A 116 28.23 -7.55 2.72
C LYS A 116 27.59 -6.84 3.90
N TYR A 117 26.38 -6.31 3.74
CA TYR A 117 25.73 -5.46 4.75
C TYR A 117 24.56 -6.15 5.46
N GLY A 118 24.07 -7.28 4.96
CA GLY A 118 22.92 -8.00 5.53
C GLY A 118 21.64 -7.16 5.52
N ILE A 119 20.88 -7.25 6.60
CA ILE A 119 19.71 -6.42 6.85
C ILE A 119 20.17 -5.21 7.67
N CYS A 120 19.97 -4.01 7.14
CA CYS A 120 20.50 -2.79 7.76
C CYS A 120 19.57 -1.60 7.57
N CYS A 121 19.77 -0.59 8.41
CA CYS A 121 19.28 0.75 8.17
C CYS A 121 20.32 1.55 7.36
N SER A 122 19.89 2.32 6.37
CA SER A 122 20.78 3.18 5.58
C SER A 122 20.09 4.48 5.15
N PRO A 123 20.86 5.53 4.76
CA PRO A 123 20.26 6.74 4.21
C PRO A 123 19.40 6.43 2.99
N TYR A 124 18.24 7.11 2.91
CA TYR A 124 17.33 7.00 1.77
C TYR A 124 18.03 7.42 0.46
N TYR A 125 17.73 6.68 -0.60
CA TYR A 125 18.06 7.00 -1.98
C TYR A 125 16.81 6.80 -2.84
N LYS A 126 16.82 7.33 -4.07
CA LYS A 126 15.64 7.34 -4.93
C LYS A 126 15.21 5.92 -5.35
N PHE A 127 13.91 5.66 -5.27
CA PHE A 127 13.22 4.48 -5.80
C PHE A 127 12.27 4.91 -6.92
N ASP A 128 11.84 3.96 -7.75
CA ASP A 128 10.99 4.26 -8.90
C ASP A 128 9.52 4.44 -8.51
N SER A 129 9.04 3.65 -7.53
CA SER A 129 7.68 3.75 -7.02
C SER A 129 7.62 3.61 -5.50
N ARG A 130 6.53 4.14 -4.94
CA ARG A 130 6.25 4.20 -3.52
C ARG A 130 4.80 3.88 -3.25
N TYR A 131 4.57 3.04 -2.26
CA TYR A 131 3.25 2.59 -1.83
C TYR A 131 3.06 2.97 -0.36
N ARG A 132 1.95 3.63 -0.05
CA ARG A 132 1.58 3.98 1.30
C ARG A 132 0.32 3.25 1.70
N TYR A 133 0.37 2.59 2.85
CA TYR A 133 -0.85 2.18 3.50
C TYR A 133 -1.46 3.39 4.19
N TYR A 134 -2.74 3.59 3.90
CA TYR A 134 -3.58 4.44 4.71
C TYR A 134 -4.39 3.48 5.55
N GLU A 135 -4.35 3.64 6.87
CA GLU A 135 -5.37 3.05 7.73
C GLU A 135 -6.70 3.65 7.31
N LEU A 136 -7.33 3.03 6.33
CA LEU A 136 -8.67 3.39 5.91
C LEU A 136 -9.70 2.86 6.93
N PHE A 137 -9.25 2.17 8.00
CA PHE A 137 -10.07 1.37 8.90
C PHE A 137 -9.42 1.22 10.30
N GLU A 138 -9.95 1.92 11.31
CA GLU A 138 -9.78 1.47 12.70
C GLU A 138 -10.76 0.33 12.99
N LYS A 139 -10.28 -0.66 13.76
CA LYS A 139 -10.93 -1.96 13.93
C LYS A 139 -12.20 -1.95 14.79
N ASP A 140 -12.49 -0.86 15.49
CA ASP A 140 -13.59 -0.82 16.47
C ASP A 140 -14.52 0.39 16.37
N ASP A 141 -14.36 1.27 15.36
CA ASP A 141 -15.35 2.31 15.07
C ASP A 141 -15.32 2.66 13.57
N PHE A 142 -16.16 1.97 12.80
CA PHE A 142 -16.20 2.04 11.35
C PHE A 142 -16.62 3.43 10.87
N LYS A 143 -15.65 4.33 10.67
CA LYS A 143 -15.85 5.59 9.94
C LYS A 143 -14.88 5.68 8.79
N MET A 144 -15.10 4.88 7.75
CA MET A 144 -14.72 5.37 6.42
C MET A 144 -15.42 6.70 6.22
N LYS A 145 -14.61 7.75 6.06
CA LYS A 145 -15.14 9.10 5.85
C LYS A 145 -16.09 9.02 4.67
N GLN A 146 -17.36 9.17 4.98
CA GLN A 146 -18.38 9.23 3.96
C GLN A 146 -18.04 10.43 3.08
N LEU A 147 -17.72 10.17 1.81
CA LEU A 147 -17.41 11.25 0.88
C LEU A 147 -18.66 11.67 0.15
N SER A 148 -18.83 12.98 -0.01
CA SER A 148 -19.88 13.56 -0.81
C SER A 148 -19.37 14.80 -1.52
N LYS A 149 -20.15 15.24 -2.51
CA LYS A 149 -19.85 16.42 -3.31
C LYS A 149 -19.54 17.64 -2.43
N GLY A 150 -18.49 18.38 -2.83
CA GLY A 150 -17.99 19.56 -2.13
C GLY A 150 -16.86 19.28 -1.13
N MET A 151 -16.62 18.01 -0.75
CA MET A 151 -15.50 17.67 0.11
C MET A 151 -14.15 17.91 -0.58
N LYS A 152 -13.19 18.38 0.22
CA LYS A 152 -11.80 18.59 -0.20
C LYS A 152 -10.87 17.91 0.79
N CYS A 153 -10.43 16.69 0.49
CA CYS A 153 -9.58 15.93 1.39
C CYS A 153 -8.80 14.85 0.63
N TYR A 154 -7.84 14.24 1.33
CA TYR A 154 -6.94 13.27 0.71
C TYR A 154 -7.67 12.00 0.25
N GLU A 155 -8.73 11.58 0.97
CA GLU A 155 -9.56 10.43 0.62
C GLU A 155 -10.26 10.63 -0.72
N VAL A 156 -10.57 11.87 -1.11
CA VAL A 156 -11.09 12.15 -2.45
C VAL A 156 -10.06 11.85 -3.53
N LYS A 157 -8.76 12.06 -3.27
CA LYS A 157 -7.70 11.65 -4.21
C LYS A 157 -7.68 10.14 -4.39
N ILE A 158 -7.82 9.40 -3.29
CA ILE A 158 -7.92 7.93 -3.33
C ILE A 158 -9.13 7.50 -4.15
N LEU A 159 -10.29 8.10 -3.88
CA LEU A 159 -11.50 7.86 -4.67
C LEU A 159 -11.27 8.14 -6.16
N GLN A 160 -10.70 9.29 -6.51
CA GLN A 160 -10.42 9.68 -7.90
C GLN A 160 -9.46 8.69 -8.59
N ILE A 161 -8.41 8.22 -7.89
CA ILE A 161 -7.50 7.20 -8.41
C ILE A 161 -8.26 5.89 -8.70
N LEU A 162 -9.06 5.40 -7.74
CA LEU A 162 -9.79 4.14 -7.89
C LEU A 162 -10.87 4.25 -8.98
N LEU A 163 -11.58 5.36 -9.08
CA LEU A 163 -12.57 5.59 -10.14
C LEU A 163 -11.90 5.70 -11.53
N ASN A 164 -10.74 6.34 -11.65
CA ASN A 164 -10.01 6.34 -12.93
C ASN A 164 -9.59 4.92 -13.32
N PHE A 165 -9.13 4.14 -12.34
CA PHE A 165 -8.67 2.77 -12.57
C PHE A 165 -9.80 1.81 -12.93
N TYR A 166 -10.88 1.75 -12.15
CA TYR A 166 -11.96 0.78 -12.33
C TYR A 166 -13.04 1.23 -13.31
N CYS A 167 -13.23 2.54 -13.47
CA CYS A 167 -14.30 3.07 -14.32
C CYS A 167 -13.77 3.70 -15.61
N TYR A 168 -12.46 3.64 -15.86
CA TYR A 168 -11.81 4.29 -17.02
C TYR A 168 -12.23 5.75 -17.17
N THR A 169 -12.21 6.48 -16.05
CA THR A 169 -12.54 7.90 -16.02
C THR A 169 -11.27 8.75 -16.16
N ASP A 170 -11.41 9.98 -16.69
CA ASP A 170 -10.33 10.96 -16.83
C ASP A 170 -10.38 12.03 -15.73
N LEU A 171 -10.63 11.62 -14.48
CA LEU A 171 -10.71 12.58 -13.36
C LEU A 171 -9.32 13.14 -13.04
N SER A 172 -9.27 14.45 -12.78
CA SER A 172 -8.10 15.05 -12.13
C SER A 172 -7.99 14.57 -10.69
N ILE A 173 -6.80 14.15 -10.26
CA ILE A 173 -6.52 13.67 -8.89
C ILE A 173 -6.18 14.87 -7.99
N ASP A 174 -7.12 15.80 -7.86
CA ASP A 174 -6.95 17.06 -7.15
C ASP A 174 -7.42 17.01 -5.68
N GLY A 175 -8.17 15.98 -5.30
CA GLY A 175 -8.73 15.81 -3.96
C GLY A 175 -9.99 16.64 -3.73
N ILE A 176 -10.64 17.12 -4.79
CA ILE A 176 -11.88 17.88 -4.77
C ILE A 176 -13.02 17.03 -5.31
N PHE A 177 -14.04 16.78 -4.49
CA PHE A 177 -15.21 16.00 -4.89
C PHE A 177 -16.17 16.92 -5.66
N GLY A 178 -15.79 17.28 -6.88
CA GLY A 178 -16.56 18.14 -7.78
C GLY A 178 -17.64 17.39 -8.57
N ASP A 179 -18.23 18.06 -9.56
CA ASP A 179 -19.28 17.48 -10.42
C ASP A 179 -18.83 16.22 -11.16
N LEU A 180 -17.59 16.24 -11.67
CA LEU A 180 -17.03 15.10 -12.41
C LEU A 180 -16.83 13.88 -11.49
N THR A 181 -16.26 14.08 -10.30
CA THR A 181 -16.10 13.00 -9.32
C THR A 181 -17.45 12.45 -8.87
N HIS A 182 -18.44 13.31 -8.64
CA HIS A 182 -19.80 12.88 -8.30
C HIS A 182 -20.44 12.05 -9.43
N GLY A 183 -20.34 12.49 -10.68
CA GLY A 183 -20.82 11.73 -11.83
C GLY A 183 -20.19 10.35 -11.93
N ALA A 184 -18.87 10.25 -11.71
CA ALA A 184 -18.14 9.00 -11.71
C ALA A 184 -18.58 8.05 -10.57
N VAL A 185 -18.79 8.57 -9.35
CA VAL A 185 -19.34 7.77 -8.23
C VAL A 185 -20.71 7.23 -8.57
N CYS A 186 -21.62 8.06 -9.07
CA CYS A 186 -22.96 7.60 -9.45
C CYS A 186 -22.90 6.51 -10.53
N ASN A 187 -22.00 6.63 -11.51
CA ASN A 187 -21.84 5.63 -12.56
C ASN A 187 -21.30 4.30 -12.01
N PHE A 188 -20.31 4.36 -11.11
CA PHE A 188 -19.80 3.18 -10.42
C PHE A 188 -20.88 2.50 -9.57
N GLN A 189 -21.66 3.28 -8.82
CA GLN A 189 -22.77 2.73 -8.03
C GLN A 189 -23.82 2.07 -8.93
N LYS A 190 -24.16 2.69 -10.08
CA LYS A 190 -25.08 2.10 -11.06
C LYS A 190 -24.59 0.77 -11.61
N SER A 191 -23.30 0.62 -11.89
CA SER A 191 -22.79 -0.64 -12.44
C SER A 191 -22.80 -1.80 -11.42
N HIS A 192 -22.96 -1.50 -10.13
CA HIS A 192 -22.98 -2.51 -9.06
C HIS A 192 -24.31 -2.53 -8.28
N ASN A 193 -25.36 -1.89 -8.80
CA ASN A 193 -26.66 -1.84 -8.12
C ASN A 193 -27.45 -3.17 -8.24
N GLN A 194 -27.07 -4.05 -9.15
CA GLN A 194 -27.66 -5.39 -9.35
C GLN A 194 -26.79 -6.53 -8.79
N ASP A 195 -25.75 -6.21 -8.03
CA ASP A 195 -24.94 -7.23 -7.35
C ASP A 195 -25.82 -8.04 -6.38
N ALA A 196 -25.84 -9.36 -6.54
CA ALA A 196 -26.72 -10.25 -5.79
C ALA A 196 -26.32 -10.43 -4.32
N GLN A 197 -25.08 -10.11 -3.96
CA GLN A 197 -24.55 -10.23 -2.60
C GLN A 197 -24.50 -8.89 -1.87
N ASN A 198 -24.18 -7.79 -2.57
CA ASN A 198 -24.09 -6.46 -1.96
C ASN A 198 -24.37 -5.33 -2.97
N PRO A 199 -25.66 -5.06 -3.30
CA PRO A 199 -26.04 -4.04 -4.27
C PRO A 199 -25.78 -2.63 -3.75
N LEU A 200 -25.27 -1.75 -4.62
CA LEU A 200 -25.06 -0.35 -4.28
C LEU A 200 -26.30 0.51 -4.52
N VAL A 201 -26.56 1.43 -3.59
CA VAL A 201 -27.48 2.56 -3.79
C VAL A 201 -26.79 3.60 -4.67
N VAL A 202 -27.53 4.17 -5.62
CA VAL A 202 -27.05 5.22 -6.53
C VAL A 202 -27.38 6.59 -5.94
N ASP A 203 -26.65 6.99 -4.91
CA ASP A 203 -26.87 8.24 -4.16
C ASP A 203 -25.74 9.27 -4.34
N GLY A 204 -24.66 8.91 -5.04
CA GLY A 204 -23.48 9.76 -5.20
C GLY A 204 -22.64 9.93 -3.93
N ILE A 205 -22.96 9.16 -2.89
CA ILE A 205 -22.29 9.17 -1.59
C ILE A 205 -21.37 7.96 -1.49
N VAL A 206 -20.08 8.19 -1.20
CA VAL A 206 -19.11 7.11 -1.03
C VAL A 206 -19.10 6.70 0.43
N GLY A 207 -20.03 5.82 0.78
CA GLY A 207 -20.13 5.15 2.08
C GLY A 207 -19.38 3.81 2.10
N ILE A 208 -19.58 3.05 3.19
CA ILE A 208 -18.93 1.75 3.43
C ILE A 208 -19.02 0.78 2.24
N ALA A 209 -20.21 0.63 1.68
CA ALA A 209 -20.46 -0.33 0.62
C ALA A 209 -19.73 0.06 -0.67
N THR A 210 -19.79 1.33 -1.08
CA THR A 210 -19.13 1.84 -2.28
C THR A 210 -17.62 1.69 -2.20
N TRP A 211 -17.04 2.09 -1.08
CA TRP A 211 -15.61 1.91 -0.83
C TRP A 211 -15.19 0.45 -0.80
N THR A 212 -15.97 -0.43 -0.18
CA THR A 212 -15.66 -1.87 -0.12
C THR A 212 -15.52 -2.46 -1.51
N LYS A 213 -16.41 -2.08 -2.44
CA LYS A 213 -16.34 -2.52 -3.83
C LYS A 213 -15.15 -1.90 -4.58
N LEU A 214 -14.93 -0.59 -4.44
CA LEU A 214 -13.79 0.09 -5.05
C LEU A 214 -12.44 -0.49 -4.60
N LEU A 215 -12.32 -0.88 -3.34
CA LEU A 215 -11.06 -1.39 -2.78
C LEU A 215 -10.83 -2.88 -3.08
N LYS A 216 -11.90 -3.66 -3.24
CA LYS A 216 -11.81 -5.09 -3.59
C LYS A 216 -11.79 -5.35 -5.09
N GLY A 217 -12.10 -4.35 -5.92
CA GLY A 217 -12.21 -4.52 -7.36
C GLY A 217 -13.32 -5.47 -7.81
N ILE A 218 -14.44 -5.51 -7.06
CA ILE A 218 -15.60 -6.40 -7.28
C ILE A 218 -16.91 -5.66 -7.52
#